data_AF-X0WDV0-F1
#
_entry.id   AF-X0WDV0-F1
#
_cell.length_a   1.000
_cell.length_b   1.000
_cell.length_c   1.000
_cell.angle_alpha   90.00
_cell.angle_beta   90.00
_cell.angle_gamma   90.00
#
_symmetry.space_group_name_H-M   'P 1'
#
loop_
_entity.id
_entity.type
_entity.pdbx_description
1 polymer ?
#
loop_
_entity_poly.entity_id
_entity_poly.type
_entity_poly.pdbx_seq_one_letter_code
_entity_poly.pdbx_strand_id
1 'polypeptide(L)'
;SFLSKDVWGTDVARYGIDVWMTTTAINEGYKVCQSFLGAKIHDAKDPGKDLGPMFKQVVGTLFHLMIDYESHWKEVTGTKPTAIYGFRSEASPEPVALDPEVLIDRFRKGIRENRDYWLTFLPPGRVKQLEEVAKLPLDGFHLPQELWVKTVYDFAVAYRQNKAAPPEVRDRLVASLVPIYFGRTVSFVVETEGMPTYEAEEVIERLCDEAEKLKPYLLERWSSIGK
;
A
#
# COMPACT_ATOMS: atom_id res chain seq x y z
N SER A 1 17.82 -19.88 -7.07
CA SER A 1 16.77 -20.49 -6.23
C SER A 1 16.33 -19.46 -5.19
N PHE A 2 15.04 -19.37 -4.82
CA PHE A 2 14.62 -18.46 -3.74
C PHE A 2 15.35 -18.75 -2.42
N LEU A 3 15.68 -20.02 -2.16
CA LEU A 3 16.40 -20.47 -0.96
C LEU A 3 17.81 -19.89 -0.81
N SER A 4 18.42 -19.38 -1.89
CA SER A 4 19.76 -18.79 -1.84
C SER A 4 19.75 -17.27 -1.60
N LYS A 5 18.58 -16.66 -1.34
CA LYS A 5 18.45 -15.22 -1.10
C LYS A 5 18.60 -14.91 0.40
N ASP A 6 19.35 -13.86 0.73
CA ASP A 6 19.62 -13.43 2.12
C ASP A 6 18.48 -12.55 2.67
N VAL A 7 17.28 -13.11 2.76
CA VAL A 7 16.07 -12.37 3.20
C VAL A 7 15.39 -12.99 4.41
N TRP A 8 15.79 -14.19 4.79
CA TRP A 8 15.12 -15.04 5.79
C TRP A 8 15.21 -14.49 7.23
N GLY A 9 16.10 -13.53 7.49
CA GLY A 9 16.20 -12.81 8.78
C GLY A 9 15.45 -11.48 8.84
N THR A 10 14.74 -11.09 7.78
CA THR A 10 14.10 -9.76 7.66
C THR A 10 12.58 -9.83 7.73
N ASP A 11 11.89 -8.70 7.68
CA ASP A 11 10.41 -8.63 7.61
C ASP A 11 9.82 -9.39 6.40
N VAL A 12 10.64 -9.70 5.39
CA VAL A 12 10.31 -10.60 4.29
C VAL A 12 9.92 -11.98 4.80
N ALA A 13 10.50 -12.50 5.87
CA ALA A 13 10.21 -13.84 6.39
C ALA A 13 8.89 -13.95 7.18
N ARG A 14 8.11 -12.86 7.27
CA ARG A 14 6.82 -12.80 7.98
C ARG A 14 5.69 -12.50 6.99
N TYR A 15 5.00 -11.36 7.12
CA TYR A 15 3.93 -10.96 6.19
C TYR A 15 4.46 -10.36 4.87
N GLY A 16 5.76 -10.08 4.77
CA GLY A 16 6.38 -9.57 3.54
C GLY A 16 6.63 -10.62 2.46
N ILE A 17 6.53 -11.92 2.78
CA ILE A 17 7.01 -12.99 1.89
C ILE A 17 6.26 -13.04 0.56
N ASP A 18 4.94 -12.87 0.57
CA ASP A 18 4.10 -12.98 -0.62
C ASP A 18 4.42 -11.85 -1.62
N VAL A 19 4.57 -10.63 -1.10
CA VAL A 19 4.93 -9.45 -1.89
C VAL A 19 6.36 -9.57 -2.42
N TRP A 20 7.28 -10.07 -1.60
CA TRP A 20 8.66 -10.32 -2.03
C TRP A 20 8.73 -11.35 -3.15
N MET A 21 8.15 -12.53 -2.95
CA MET A 21 8.17 -13.61 -3.95
C MET A 21 7.55 -13.18 -5.27
N THR A 22 6.36 -12.55 -5.21
CA THR A 22 5.63 -12.12 -6.41
C THR A 22 6.39 -11.03 -7.16
N THR A 23 6.87 -9.99 -6.46
CA THR A 23 7.60 -8.89 -7.07
C THR A 23 8.93 -9.35 -7.66
N THR A 24 9.68 -10.20 -6.94
CA THR A 24 10.91 -10.79 -7.46
C THR A 24 10.64 -11.66 -8.69
N ALA A 25 9.62 -12.52 -8.67
CA ALA A 25 9.30 -13.36 -9.83
C ALA A 25 9.01 -12.52 -11.09
N ILE A 26 8.24 -11.43 -10.94
CA ILE A 26 7.92 -10.50 -12.04
C ILE A 26 9.19 -9.83 -12.56
N ASN A 27 9.99 -9.21 -11.69
CA ASN A 27 11.16 -8.43 -12.09
C ASN A 27 12.31 -9.29 -12.63
N GLU A 28 12.41 -10.55 -12.21
CA GLU A 28 13.42 -11.50 -12.71
C GLU A 28 12.96 -12.24 -13.98
N GLY A 29 11.81 -11.85 -14.57
CA GLY A 29 11.36 -12.35 -15.87
C GLY A 29 10.75 -13.75 -15.86
N TYR A 30 10.30 -14.26 -14.70
CA TYR A 30 9.57 -15.52 -14.65
C TYR A 30 8.20 -15.39 -15.33
N LYS A 31 7.72 -16.50 -15.92
CA LYS A 31 6.37 -16.57 -16.47
C LYS A 31 5.36 -16.69 -15.34
N VAL A 32 4.55 -15.66 -15.15
CA VAL A 32 3.49 -15.60 -14.13
C VAL A 32 2.13 -15.82 -14.79
N CYS A 33 1.27 -16.59 -14.14
CA CYS A 33 -0.13 -16.77 -14.50
C CYS A 33 -1.00 -16.85 -13.24
N GLN A 34 -2.30 -16.61 -13.39
CA GLN A 34 -3.30 -16.77 -12.33
C GLN A 34 -4.20 -17.98 -12.62
N SER A 35 -4.73 -18.61 -11.56
CA SER A 35 -5.72 -19.68 -11.67
C SER A 35 -6.73 -19.58 -10.53
N PHE A 36 -7.98 -19.95 -10.79
CA PHE A 36 -9.01 -20.03 -9.76
C PHE A 36 -8.88 -21.34 -8.98
N LEU A 37 -8.75 -21.24 -7.65
CA LEU A 37 -8.62 -22.38 -6.75
C LEU A 37 -9.81 -22.50 -5.76
N GLY A 38 -10.86 -21.70 -5.95
CA GLY A 38 -12.00 -21.62 -5.05
C GLY A 38 -11.74 -20.74 -3.82
N ALA A 39 -12.64 -20.81 -2.83
CA ALA A 39 -12.54 -20.04 -1.60
C ALA A 39 -11.34 -20.50 -0.76
N LYS A 40 -10.51 -19.55 -0.32
CA LYS A 40 -9.44 -19.81 0.65
C LYS A 40 -10.03 -19.79 2.05
N ILE A 41 -9.99 -20.93 2.75
CA ILE A 41 -10.37 -21.01 4.15
C ILE A 41 -9.25 -20.40 4.98
N HIS A 42 -9.57 -19.40 5.79
CA HIS A 42 -8.62 -18.67 6.61
C HIS A 42 -8.92 -18.86 8.10
N ASP A 43 -7.87 -18.86 8.92
CA ASP A 43 -8.04 -18.57 10.34
C ASP A 43 -8.46 -17.11 10.51
N ALA A 44 -9.45 -16.86 11.36
CA ALA A 44 -9.94 -15.51 11.64
C ALA A 44 -8.79 -14.63 12.13
N LYS A 45 -8.52 -13.55 11.39
CA LYS A 45 -7.61 -12.47 11.82
C LYS A 45 -8.43 -11.33 12.39
N ASP A 46 -7.90 -10.61 13.38
CA ASP A 46 -8.55 -9.41 13.93
C ASP A 46 -8.06 -8.19 13.14
N PRO A 47 -8.85 -7.64 12.20
CA PRO A 47 -8.44 -6.50 11.38
C PRO A 47 -8.13 -5.27 12.24
N GLY A 48 -8.76 -5.14 13.41
CA GLY A 48 -8.51 -4.05 14.34
C GLY A 48 -7.13 -4.12 15.01
N LYS A 49 -6.50 -5.31 15.10
CA LYS A 49 -5.20 -5.52 15.75
C LYS A 49 -4.07 -5.81 14.76
N ASP A 50 -4.34 -6.56 13.71
CA ASP A 50 -3.31 -7.14 12.83
C ASP A 50 -2.98 -6.24 11.62
N LEU A 51 -3.90 -5.34 11.26
CA LEU A 51 -3.81 -4.54 10.05
C LEU A 51 -2.60 -3.60 10.02
N GLY A 52 -2.27 -2.97 11.16
CA GLY A 52 -1.11 -2.09 11.27
C GLY A 52 0.24 -2.82 11.12
N PRO A 53 0.54 -3.84 11.94
CA PRO A 53 1.77 -4.62 11.81
C PRO A 53 1.95 -5.28 10.43
N MET A 54 0.89 -5.86 9.87
CA MET A 54 0.93 -6.49 8.54
C MET A 54 1.23 -5.46 7.45
N PHE A 55 0.54 -4.32 7.46
CA PHE A 55 0.75 -3.23 6.51
C PHE A 55 2.21 -2.77 6.52
N LYS A 56 2.82 -2.60 7.70
CA LYS A 56 4.23 -2.16 7.80
C LYS A 56 5.18 -3.12 7.11
N GLN A 57 5.03 -4.43 7.34
CA GLN A 57 5.92 -5.43 6.74
C GLN A 57 5.76 -5.50 5.23
N VAL A 58 4.52 -5.47 4.75
CA VAL A 58 4.19 -5.47 3.32
C VAL A 58 4.77 -4.24 2.62
N VAL A 59 4.48 -3.05 3.13
CA VAL A 59 4.90 -1.79 2.50
C VAL A 59 6.40 -1.57 2.62
N GLY A 60 7.01 -1.91 3.76
CA GLY A 60 8.47 -1.86 3.93
C GLY A 60 9.18 -2.76 2.93
N THR A 61 8.68 -3.99 2.75
CA THR A 61 9.19 -4.93 1.74
C THR A 61 9.03 -4.38 0.33
N LEU A 62 7.86 -3.83 0.00
CA LEU A 62 7.60 -3.23 -1.31
C LEU A 62 8.55 -2.06 -1.61
N PHE A 63 8.73 -1.13 -0.66
CA PHE A 63 9.64 0.01 -0.84
C PHE A 63 11.10 -0.42 -0.98
N HIS A 64 11.52 -1.44 -0.24
CA HIS A 64 12.84 -2.03 -0.43
C HIS A 64 13.02 -2.60 -1.85
N LEU A 65 12.04 -3.34 -2.36
CA LEU A 65 12.06 -3.90 -3.71
C LEU A 65 12.01 -2.82 -4.81
N MET A 66 11.33 -1.70 -4.56
CA MET A 66 11.38 -0.54 -5.47
C MET A 66 12.80 0.04 -5.60
N ILE A 67 13.62 -0.03 -4.54
CA ILE A 67 15.02 0.38 -4.62
C ILE A 67 15.83 -0.64 -5.41
N ASP A 68 15.67 -1.92 -5.12
CA ASP A 68 16.47 -2.98 -5.73
C ASP A 68 16.19 -3.15 -7.23
N TYR A 69 14.93 -3.01 -7.63
CA TYR A 69 14.50 -3.11 -9.03
C TYR A 69 14.27 -1.75 -9.69
N GLU A 70 14.96 -0.70 -9.23
CA GLU A 70 14.80 0.67 -9.73
C GLU A 70 14.85 0.77 -11.26
N SER A 71 15.85 0.14 -11.90
CA SER A 71 16.00 0.19 -13.35
C SER A 71 14.81 -0.43 -14.07
N HIS A 72 14.28 -1.55 -13.57
CA HIS A 72 13.21 -2.29 -14.23
C HIS A 72 11.87 -1.55 -14.14
N TRP A 73 11.42 -1.21 -12.93
CA TRP A 73 10.09 -0.62 -12.80
C TRP A 73 10.00 0.77 -13.42
N LYS A 74 11.10 1.52 -13.53
CA LYS A 74 11.10 2.84 -14.19
C LYS A 74 10.80 2.75 -15.69
N GLU A 75 11.20 1.65 -16.34
CA GLU A 75 10.97 1.41 -17.77
C GLU A 75 9.56 0.91 -18.08
N VAL A 76 8.85 0.36 -17.08
CA VAL A 76 7.46 -0.10 -17.24
C VAL A 76 6.55 1.12 -17.46
N THR A 77 5.86 1.22 -18.59
CA THR A 77 4.96 2.35 -18.86
C THR A 77 3.48 2.03 -18.66
N GLY A 78 3.14 0.78 -18.39
CA GLY A 78 1.78 0.40 -18.04
C GLY A 78 1.64 -1.07 -17.67
N THR A 79 0.46 -1.39 -17.14
CA THR A 79 0.08 -2.75 -16.74
C THR A 79 -0.26 -3.61 -17.95
N LYS A 80 -0.07 -4.93 -17.83
CA LYS A 80 -0.43 -5.91 -18.85
C LYS A 80 -1.21 -7.05 -18.20
N PRO A 81 -2.33 -7.50 -18.81
CA PRO A 81 -3.03 -8.68 -18.33
C PRO A 81 -2.10 -9.89 -18.26
N THR A 82 -2.26 -10.71 -17.22
CA THR A 82 -1.56 -11.99 -17.11
C THR A 82 -2.42 -13.12 -17.70
N ALA A 83 -1.80 -14.26 -18.01
CA ALA A 83 -2.55 -15.44 -18.42
C ALA A 83 -3.39 -15.96 -17.24
N ILE A 84 -4.68 -16.17 -17.46
CA ILE A 84 -5.60 -16.72 -16.47
C ILE A 84 -6.05 -18.10 -16.95
N TYR A 85 -5.87 -19.12 -16.12
CA TYR A 85 -6.25 -20.50 -16.40
C TYR A 85 -7.38 -20.98 -15.48
N GLY A 86 -8.14 -21.96 -15.95
CA GLY A 86 -9.24 -22.57 -15.20
C GLY A 86 -10.58 -21.85 -15.37
N PHE A 87 -11.59 -22.37 -14.66
CA PHE A 87 -12.94 -21.83 -14.69
C PHE A 87 -13.08 -20.71 -13.65
N ARG A 88 -13.69 -19.59 -14.03
CA ARG A 88 -14.02 -18.53 -13.07
C ARG A 88 -14.90 -19.11 -11.97
N SER A 89 -14.47 -18.95 -10.74
CA SER A 89 -15.24 -19.27 -9.54
C SER A 89 -15.36 -17.99 -8.73
N GLU A 90 -16.57 -17.52 -8.54
CA GLU A 90 -16.86 -16.44 -7.60
C GLU A 90 -17.09 -17.06 -6.23
N ALA A 91 -16.18 -16.80 -5.31
CA ALA A 91 -16.38 -17.08 -3.89
C ALA A 91 -16.55 -15.74 -3.19
N SER A 92 -17.65 -15.56 -2.48
CA SER A 92 -17.83 -14.38 -1.64
C SER A 92 -16.77 -14.40 -0.54
N PRO A 93 -16.03 -13.29 -0.34
CA PRO A 93 -15.10 -13.20 0.78
C PRO A 93 -15.87 -13.26 2.11
N GLU A 94 -15.23 -13.78 3.15
CA GLU A 94 -15.80 -13.75 4.49
C GLU A 94 -15.96 -12.29 4.95
N PRO A 95 -17.08 -11.95 5.63
CA PRO A 95 -17.27 -10.61 6.16
C PRO A 95 -16.15 -10.23 7.13
N VAL A 96 -15.58 -9.05 6.91
CA VAL A 96 -14.54 -8.50 7.77
C VAL A 96 -15.19 -7.61 8.83
N ALA A 97 -15.13 -8.03 10.09
CA ALA A 97 -15.61 -7.22 11.21
C ALA A 97 -14.63 -6.04 11.44
N LEU A 98 -15.02 -4.85 11.01
CA LEU A 98 -14.25 -3.63 11.14
C LEU A 98 -15.14 -2.52 11.72
N ASP A 99 -14.55 -1.70 12.57
CA ASP A 99 -15.20 -0.53 13.16
C ASP A 99 -14.63 0.75 12.52
N PRO A 100 -15.39 1.41 11.61
CA PRO A 100 -14.94 2.62 10.94
C PRO A 100 -14.70 3.79 11.89
N GLU A 101 -15.43 3.88 13.01
CA GLU A 101 -15.26 4.93 14.02
C GLU A 101 -13.91 4.80 14.73
N VAL A 102 -13.54 3.57 15.10
CA VAL A 102 -12.22 3.31 15.69
C VAL A 102 -11.10 3.64 14.69
N LEU A 103 -11.27 3.32 13.41
CA LEU A 103 -10.25 3.59 12.40
C LEU A 103 -10.11 5.08 12.07
N ILE A 104 -11.21 5.83 11.97
CA ILE A 104 -11.14 7.29 11.74
C ILE A 104 -10.50 8.00 12.93
N ASP A 105 -10.74 7.56 14.16
CA ASP A 105 -10.09 8.11 15.34
C ASP A 105 -8.59 7.83 15.37
N ARG A 106 -8.17 6.62 14.97
CA ARG A 106 -6.76 6.28 14.81
C ARG A 106 -6.10 7.09 13.70
N PHE A 107 -6.78 7.32 12.57
CA PHE A 107 -6.31 8.22 11.51
C PHE A 107 -6.10 9.64 12.04
N ARG A 108 -7.13 10.24 12.65
CA ARG A 108 -7.08 11.60 13.22
C ARG A 108 -6.00 11.74 14.29
N LYS A 109 -5.85 10.75 15.16
CA LYS A 109 -4.78 10.70 16.15
C LYS A 109 -3.41 10.67 15.47
N GLY A 110 -3.24 9.81 14.47
CA GLY A 110 -1.99 9.70 13.72
C GLY A 110 -1.62 10.97 12.97
N ILE A 111 -2.59 11.72 12.43
CA ILE A 111 -2.35 13.04 11.85
C ILE A 111 -1.72 13.97 12.89
N ARG A 112 -2.31 14.07 14.08
CA ARG A 112 -1.79 14.94 15.16
C ARG A 112 -0.40 14.53 15.63
N GLU A 113 -0.16 13.23 15.82
CA GLU A 113 1.09 12.72 16.38
C GLU A 113 2.26 12.74 15.38
N ASN A 114 1.99 12.57 14.08
CA ASN A 114 3.02 12.46 13.05
C ASN A 114 3.21 13.74 12.23
N ARG A 115 2.38 14.77 12.43
CA ARG A 115 2.40 16.02 11.64
C ARG A 115 3.79 16.58 11.42
N ASP A 116 4.50 16.88 12.50
CA ASP A 116 5.81 17.54 12.43
C ASP A 116 6.87 16.61 11.83
N TYR A 117 6.75 15.30 12.07
CA TYR A 117 7.60 14.31 11.44
C TYR A 117 7.36 14.23 9.92
N TRP A 118 6.11 14.23 9.47
CA TRP A 118 5.77 14.23 8.05
C TRP A 118 6.24 15.50 7.35
N LEU A 119 6.18 16.66 8.00
CA LEU A 119 6.70 17.91 7.44
C LEU A 119 8.22 17.89 7.16
N THR A 120 8.96 16.90 7.69
CA THR A 120 10.39 16.73 7.38
C THR A 120 10.66 16.11 6.01
N PHE A 121 9.69 15.42 5.40
CA PHE A 121 9.91 14.70 4.13
C PHE A 121 8.74 14.77 3.13
N LEU A 122 7.51 14.98 3.59
CA LEU A 122 6.36 15.24 2.72
C LEU A 122 6.33 16.71 2.29
N PRO A 123 5.83 17.02 1.08
CA PRO A 123 5.51 18.38 0.70
C PRO A 123 4.53 19.01 1.73
N PRO A 124 4.69 20.27 2.16
CA PRO A 124 3.78 20.88 3.14
C PRO A 124 2.31 20.86 2.71
N GLY A 125 2.05 21.01 1.42
CA GLY A 125 0.71 20.87 0.84
C GLY A 125 0.10 19.47 1.05
N ARG A 126 0.91 18.40 1.04
CA ARG A 126 0.48 17.03 1.30
C ARG A 126 -0.05 16.87 2.71
N VAL A 127 0.70 17.37 3.69
CA VAL A 127 0.31 17.33 5.11
C VAL A 127 -0.98 18.11 5.32
N LYS A 128 -1.09 19.32 4.75
CA LYS A 128 -2.32 20.12 4.82
C LYS A 128 -3.53 19.40 4.23
N GLN A 129 -3.40 18.76 3.07
CA GLN A 129 -4.49 18.00 2.47
C GLN A 129 -4.96 16.85 3.36
N LEU A 130 -4.03 16.12 4.00
CA LEU A 130 -4.36 15.06 4.96
C LEU A 130 -5.05 15.61 6.21
N GLU A 131 -4.63 16.78 6.71
CA GLU A 131 -5.30 17.48 7.82
C GLU A 131 -6.73 17.91 7.46
N GLU A 132 -6.98 18.37 6.23
CA GLU A 132 -8.35 18.71 5.79
C GLU A 132 -9.24 17.46 5.75
N VAL A 133 -8.75 16.33 5.24
CA VAL A 133 -9.49 15.06 5.25
C VAL A 133 -9.81 14.61 6.68
N ALA A 134 -8.90 14.83 7.64
CA ALA A 134 -9.12 14.48 9.04
C ALA A 134 -10.28 15.23 9.71
N LYS A 135 -10.69 16.39 9.16
CA LYS A 135 -11.81 17.20 9.64
C LYS A 135 -13.17 16.70 9.13
N LEU A 136 -13.19 15.85 8.11
CA LEU A 136 -14.44 15.32 7.56
C LEU A 136 -15.15 14.43 8.60
N PRO A 137 -16.49 14.51 8.69
CA PRO A 137 -17.28 13.54 9.45
C PRO A 137 -17.19 12.14 8.84
N LEU A 138 -17.62 11.11 9.59
CA LEU A 138 -17.62 9.72 9.10
C LEU A 138 -18.55 9.58 7.88
N ASP A 139 -19.76 10.13 8.01
CA ASP A 139 -20.70 10.28 6.89
C ASP A 139 -20.08 11.23 5.85
N GLY A 140 -19.79 10.70 4.66
CA GLY A 140 -19.05 11.43 3.63
C GLY A 140 -17.53 11.50 3.85
N PHE A 141 -16.94 10.68 4.74
CA PHE A 141 -15.50 10.59 4.87
C PHE A 141 -14.88 10.10 3.56
N HIS A 142 -14.02 10.91 2.96
CA HIS A 142 -13.39 10.58 1.69
C HIS A 142 -11.93 11.01 1.68
N LEU A 143 -11.02 10.04 1.49
CA LEU A 143 -9.62 10.28 1.20
C LEU A 143 -9.41 10.10 -0.31
N PRO A 144 -9.23 11.20 -1.09
CA PRO A 144 -9.12 11.10 -2.54
C PRO A 144 -8.03 10.14 -2.99
N GLN A 145 -8.31 9.35 -4.02
CA GLN A 145 -7.37 8.35 -4.55
C GLN A 145 -6.04 8.98 -4.97
N GLU A 146 -6.07 10.13 -5.66
CA GLU A 146 -4.87 10.89 -6.01
C GLU A 146 -4.04 11.29 -4.78
N LEU A 147 -4.72 11.73 -3.70
CA LEU A 147 -4.04 12.11 -2.45
C LEU A 147 -3.37 10.89 -1.83
N TRP A 148 -4.07 9.76 -1.76
CA TRP A 148 -3.52 8.50 -1.26
C TRP A 148 -2.31 8.04 -2.08
N VAL A 149 -2.42 7.93 -3.40
CA VAL A 149 -1.34 7.45 -4.29
C VAL A 149 -0.10 8.31 -4.15
N LYS A 150 -0.25 9.63 -4.29
CA LYS A 150 0.91 10.52 -4.20
C LYS A 150 1.53 10.51 -2.79
N THR A 151 0.73 10.32 -1.74
CA THR A 151 1.26 10.10 -0.38
C THR A 151 2.15 8.86 -0.34
N VAL A 152 1.65 7.71 -0.81
CA VAL A 152 2.43 6.45 -0.85
C VAL A 152 3.73 6.65 -1.65
N TYR A 153 3.68 7.37 -2.76
CA TYR A 153 4.87 7.72 -3.56
C TYR A 153 5.85 8.62 -2.82
N ASP A 154 5.38 9.67 -2.13
CA ASP A 154 6.25 10.51 -1.30
C ASP A 154 6.93 9.70 -0.19
N PHE A 155 6.22 8.73 0.42
CA PHE A 155 6.80 7.80 1.40
C PHE A 155 7.83 6.87 0.77
N ALA A 156 7.59 6.33 -0.43
CA ALA A 156 8.56 5.49 -1.14
C ALA A 156 9.85 6.27 -1.45
N VAL A 157 9.72 7.52 -1.91
CA VAL A 157 10.84 8.44 -2.16
C VAL A 157 11.63 8.70 -0.87
N ALA A 158 10.94 9.02 0.23
CA ALA A 158 11.59 9.25 1.52
C ALA A 158 12.24 7.97 2.09
N TYR A 159 11.65 6.80 1.86
CA TYR A 159 12.24 5.50 2.21
C TYR A 159 13.58 5.29 1.47
N ARG A 160 13.63 5.58 0.16
CA ARG A 160 14.87 5.54 -0.64
C ARG A 160 15.92 6.54 -0.16
N GLN A 161 15.54 7.78 0.17
CA GLN A 161 16.47 8.78 0.72
C GLN A 161 17.16 8.27 1.99
N ASN A 162 16.47 7.44 2.77
CA ASN A 162 16.97 6.83 4.00
C ASN A 162 17.55 5.42 3.80
N LYS A 163 17.93 5.03 2.57
CA LYS A 163 18.52 3.71 2.28
C LYS A 163 19.79 3.44 3.10
N ALA A 164 20.64 4.45 3.27
CA ALA A 164 21.89 4.35 4.02
C ALA A 164 21.72 4.60 5.54
N ALA A 165 20.53 5.02 5.98
CA ALA A 165 20.23 5.23 7.39
C ALA A 165 20.02 3.89 8.13
N PRO A 166 20.11 3.89 9.47
CA PRO A 166 19.76 2.73 10.28
C PRO A 166 18.33 2.21 9.99
N PRO A 167 18.07 0.89 10.04
CA PRO A 167 16.77 0.29 9.73
C PRO A 167 15.59 0.96 10.47
N GLU A 168 15.76 1.26 11.74
CA GLU A 168 14.78 1.93 12.60
C GLU A 168 14.27 3.28 12.05
N VAL A 169 15.06 4.00 11.24
CA VAL A 169 14.59 5.23 10.57
C VAL A 169 13.55 4.90 9.51
N ARG A 170 13.80 3.85 8.72
CA ARG A 170 12.86 3.37 7.70
C ARG A 170 11.64 2.71 8.32
N ASP A 171 11.80 2.01 9.43
CA ASP A 171 10.69 1.41 10.18
C ASP A 171 9.76 2.47 10.76
N ARG A 172 10.31 3.55 11.34
CA ARG A 172 9.52 4.71 11.80
C ARG A 172 8.77 5.37 10.64
N LEU A 173 9.43 5.53 9.50
CA LEU A 173 8.82 6.10 8.30
C LEU A 173 7.60 5.29 7.88
N VAL A 174 7.77 3.98 7.69
CA VAL A 174 6.66 3.09 7.28
C VAL A 174 5.58 3.00 8.36
N ALA A 175 5.96 2.98 9.65
CA ALA A 175 5.01 2.98 10.74
C ALA A 175 4.14 4.24 10.76
N SER A 176 4.70 5.40 10.39
CA SER A 176 3.95 6.65 10.31
C SER A 176 2.97 6.71 9.12
N LEU A 177 3.02 5.76 8.17
CA LEU A 177 2.03 5.65 7.09
C LEU A 177 0.75 4.93 7.53
N VAL A 178 0.83 4.10 8.58
CA VAL A 178 -0.29 3.26 9.06
C VAL A 178 -1.57 4.06 9.35
N PRO A 179 -1.54 5.23 10.01
CA PRO A 179 -2.76 5.99 10.24
C PRO A 179 -3.43 6.45 8.95
N ILE A 180 -2.65 6.83 7.93
CA ILE A 180 -3.18 7.25 6.62
C ILE A 180 -3.85 6.05 5.93
N TYR A 181 -3.28 4.85 6.08
CA TYR A 181 -3.90 3.62 5.60
C TYR A 181 -5.25 3.33 6.27
N PHE A 182 -5.40 3.60 7.58
CA PHE A 182 -6.71 3.53 8.23
C PHE A 182 -7.70 4.52 7.61
N GLY A 183 -7.27 5.75 7.32
CA GLY A 183 -8.07 6.71 6.56
C GLY A 183 -8.49 6.16 5.20
N ARG A 184 -7.56 5.60 4.41
CA ARG A 184 -7.89 4.99 3.11
C ARG A 184 -8.89 3.84 3.23
N THR A 185 -8.75 3.04 4.28
CA THR A 185 -9.65 1.91 4.57
C THR A 185 -11.05 2.39 4.89
N VAL A 186 -11.21 3.37 5.78
CA VAL A 186 -12.52 3.98 6.07
C VAL A 186 -13.13 4.59 4.81
N SER A 187 -12.34 5.32 4.02
CA SER A 187 -12.82 5.88 2.75
C SER A 187 -13.29 4.81 1.78
N PHE A 188 -12.66 3.63 1.75
CA PHE A 188 -13.10 2.52 0.91
C PHE A 188 -14.43 1.93 1.42
N VAL A 189 -14.54 1.72 2.74
CA VAL A 189 -15.75 1.19 3.36
C VAL A 189 -16.95 2.10 3.10
N VAL A 190 -16.77 3.42 3.25
CA VAL A 190 -17.82 4.41 2.97
C VAL A 190 -18.15 4.47 1.46
N GLU A 191 -17.14 4.47 0.60
CA GLU A 191 -17.34 4.51 -0.86
C GLU A 191 -18.05 3.26 -1.41
N THR A 192 -17.89 2.11 -0.75
CA THR A 192 -18.43 0.82 -1.19
C THR A 192 -19.65 0.36 -0.39
N GLU A 193 -20.20 1.22 0.47
CA GLU A 193 -21.37 0.87 1.27
C GLU A 193 -22.56 0.50 0.36
N GLY A 194 -23.12 -0.70 0.58
CA GLY A 194 -24.24 -1.22 -0.22
C GLY A 194 -23.86 -1.71 -1.62
N MET A 195 -22.59 -1.63 -2.03
CA MET A 195 -22.13 -2.18 -3.31
C MET A 195 -21.96 -3.70 -3.22
N PRO A 196 -22.29 -4.45 -4.28
CA PRO A 196 -21.88 -5.85 -4.39
C PRO A 196 -20.36 -5.95 -4.60
N THR A 197 -19.76 -7.08 -4.22
CA THR A 197 -18.31 -7.28 -4.22
C THR A 197 -17.64 -6.94 -5.56
N TYR A 198 -18.26 -7.27 -6.69
CA TYR A 198 -17.67 -6.99 -8.00
C TYR A 198 -17.57 -5.48 -8.29
N GLU A 199 -18.50 -4.65 -7.84
CA GLU A 199 -18.43 -3.19 -7.98
C GLU A 199 -17.39 -2.58 -7.02
N ALA A 200 -17.24 -3.18 -5.83
CA ALA A 200 -16.19 -2.80 -4.89
C ALA A 200 -14.79 -3.10 -5.45
N GLU A 201 -14.61 -4.20 -6.20
CA GLU A 201 -13.35 -4.48 -6.91
C GLU A 201 -13.05 -3.42 -7.98
N GLU A 202 -14.06 -2.91 -8.69
CA GLU A 202 -13.86 -1.82 -9.66
C GLU A 202 -13.34 -0.52 -9.00
N VAL A 203 -13.66 -0.26 -7.72
CA VAL A 203 -13.07 0.86 -6.96
C VAL A 203 -11.56 0.66 -6.76
N ILE A 204 -11.12 -0.58 -6.54
CA ILE A 204 -9.70 -0.92 -6.41
C ILE A 204 -8.99 -0.81 -7.75
N GLU A 205 -9.60 -1.30 -8.84
CA GLU A 205 -9.03 -1.15 -10.19
C GLU A 205 -8.85 0.33 -10.58
N ARG A 206 -9.83 1.19 -10.28
CA ARG A 206 -9.68 2.65 -10.48
C ARG A 206 -8.52 3.25 -9.69
N LEU A 207 -8.26 2.74 -8.48
CA LEU A 207 -7.12 3.17 -7.69
C LEU A 207 -5.79 2.72 -8.33
N CYS A 208 -5.75 1.52 -8.92
CA CYS A 208 -4.60 1.04 -9.68
C CYS A 208 -4.35 1.89 -10.94
N ASP A 209 -5.40 2.25 -11.68
CA ASP A 209 -5.32 3.16 -12.82
C ASP A 209 -4.79 4.54 -12.42
N GLU A 210 -5.28 5.10 -11.31
CA GLU A 210 -4.80 6.39 -10.80
C GLU A 210 -3.33 6.30 -10.36
N ALA A 211 -2.89 5.17 -9.81
CA ALA A 211 -1.47 4.92 -9.52
C ALA A 211 -0.62 4.89 -10.81
N GLU A 212 -1.04 4.16 -11.83
CA GLU A 212 -0.36 4.12 -13.13
C GLU A 212 -0.27 5.52 -13.76
N LYS A 213 -1.39 6.26 -13.79
CA LYS A 213 -1.47 7.63 -14.30
C LYS A 213 -0.56 8.60 -13.55
N LEU A 214 -0.38 8.41 -12.23
CA LEU A 214 0.48 9.25 -11.39
C LEU A 214 1.94 8.79 -11.37
N LYS A 215 2.31 7.75 -12.09
CA LYS A 215 3.69 7.29 -12.21
C LYS A 215 4.68 8.39 -12.65
N PRO A 216 4.35 9.31 -13.59
CA PRO A 216 5.25 10.42 -13.92
C PRO A 216 5.64 11.28 -12.70
N TYR A 217 4.70 11.50 -11.76
CA TYR A 217 4.99 12.20 -10.51
C TYR A 217 5.98 11.41 -9.63
N LEU A 218 5.81 10.08 -9.51
CA LEU A 218 6.78 9.24 -8.83
C LEU A 218 8.17 9.34 -9.48
N LEU A 219 8.26 9.24 -10.81
CA LEU A 219 9.53 9.30 -11.53
C LEU A 219 10.25 10.65 -11.32
N GLU A 220 9.52 11.75 -11.36
CA GLU A 220 10.04 13.10 -11.10
C GLU A 220 10.61 13.20 -9.68
N ARG A 221 9.80 12.83 -8.67
CA ARG A 221 10.21 12.88 -7.26
C ARG A 221 11.37 11.94 -6.97
N TRP A 222 11.32 10.72 -7.48
CA TRP A 222 12.37 9.70 -7.32
C TRP A 222 13.71 10.13 -7.92
N SER A 223 13.69 10.79 -9.09
CA SER A 223 14.90 11.25 -9.78
C SER A 223 15.45 12.56 -9.21
N SER A 224 14.68 13.28 -8.39
CA SER A 224 15.14 14.49 -7.68
C SER A 224 16.03 14.19 -6.48
N ILE A 225 16.06 12.94 -6.00
CA ILE A 225 16.93 12.51 -4.90
C ILE A 225 18.39 12.56 -5.38
N GLY A 226 19.19 13.48 -4.83
CA GLY A 226 20.62 13.62 -5.13
C GLY A 226 20.97 14.66 -6.18
N LYS A 227 20.01 15.50 -6.61
CA LYS A 227 20.30 16.86 -7.10
C LYS A 227 20.43 17.80 -5.91
#